data_AF-A0A238TBZ6-F1
#
_entry.id   AF-A0A238TBZ6-F1
#
_cell.length_a   1.000
_cell.length_b   1.000
_cell.length_c   1.000
_cell.angle_alpha   90.00
_cell.angle_beta   90.00
_cell.angle_gamma   90.00
#
_symmetry.space_group_name_H-M   'P 1'
#
loop_
_entity.id
_entity.type
_entity.pdbx_description
1 polymer ?
#
loop_
_entity_poly.entity_id
_entity_poly.type
_entity_poly.pdbx_seq_one_letter_code
_entity_poly.pdbx_strand_id
1 'polypeptide(L)' 'MYNGEIIVFNGENEALEGADIDGSVVLRFPDMQSAKAWYNSPECSQVRNMRINATLGRAVLVEGANFGA' A
#
# COMPACT_ATOMS: atom_id res chain seq x y z
N MET A 1 10.18 13.67 -4.37
CA MET A 1 9.22 13.18 -3.36
C MET A 1 7.93 12.86 -4.08
N TYR A 2 7.24 11.78 -3.71
CA TYR A 2 6.05 11.28 -4.44
C TYR A 2 4.73 11.66 -3.76
N ASN A 3 4.79 12.51 -2.72
CA ASN A 3 3.64 13.00 -1.95
C ASN A 3 2.74 11.88 -1.40
N GLY A 4 3.34 10.76 -1.00
CA GLY A 4 2.65 9.67 -0.32
C GLY A 4 2.42 9.96 1.15
N GLU A 5 1.20 9.73 1.63
CA GLU A 5 0.78 9.82 3.02
C GLU A 5 0.49 8.42 3.57
N ILE A 6 0.97 8.12 4.77
CA ILE A 6 0.67 6.86 5.47
C ILE A 6 -0.69 7.01 6.18
N ILE A 7 -1.67 6.21 5.78
CA ILE A 7 -3.01 6.19 6.38
C ILE A 7 -3.14 5.05 7.38
N VAL A 8 -2.57 3.89 7.05
CA VAL A 8 -2.55 2.69 7.90
C VAL A 8 -1.15 2.12 7.92
N PHE A 9 -0.66 1.71 9.09
CA PHE A 9 0.63 1.05 9.24
C PHE A 9 0.59 -0.01 10.35
N ASN A 10 0.25 -1.26 9.99
CA ASN A 10 0.25 -2.42 10.88
C ASN A 10 -0.41 -2.18 12.25
N GLY A 11 -1.54 -1.45 12.26
CA GLY A 11 -2.37 -1.31 13.44
C GLY A 11 -3.10 -2.62 13.78
N GLU A 12 -3.90 -2.57 14.83
CA GLU A 12 -4.85 -3.63 15.16
C GLU A 12 -5.72 -3.96 13.93
N ASN A 13 -5.84 -5.25 13.62
CA ASN A 13 -6.56 -5.72 12.46
C ASN A 13 -7.39 -6.95 12.81
N GLU A 14 -8.50 -7.10 12.11
CA GLU A 14 -9.47 -8.18 12.27
C GLU A 14 -9.96 -8.56 10.88
N ALA A 15 -9.93 -9.85 10.55
CA ALA A 15 -10.56 -10.35 9.34
C ALA A 15 -12.07 -10.52 9.58
N LEU A 16 -12.89 -9.72 8.90
CA LEU A 16 -14.34 -9.87 8.93
C LEU A 16 -14.82 -11.05 8.07
N GLU A 17 -14.10 -11.33 6.98
CA GLU A 17 -14.33 -12.45 6.08
C GLU A 17 -12.97 -12.95 5.54
N GLY A 18 -12.87 -14.27 5.28
CA GLY A 18 -11.65 -14.88 4.75
C GLY A 18 -10.62 -15.25 5.83
N ALA A 19 -9.36 -15.46 5.41
CA ALA A 19 -8.26 -15.78 6.30
C ALA A 19 -7.70 -14.52 6.98
N ASP A 20 -7.16 -14.70 8.18
CA ASP A 20 -6.48 -13.63 8.93
C ASP A 20 -5.28 -13.05 8.18
N ILE A 21 -4.90 -11.83 8.57
CA ILE A 21 -3.70 -11.14 8.07
C ILE A 21 -2.79 -10.78 9.23
N ASP A 22 -1.48 -10.76 8.99
CA ASP A 22 -0.50 -10.31 9.99
C ASP A 22 -0.38 -8.78 10.05
N GLY A 23 -0.86 -8.07 9.03
CA GLY A 23 -0.79 -6.61 8.95
C GLY A 23 -1.26 -6.03 7.62
N SER A 24 -1.45 -4.71 7.62
CA SER A 24 -1.89 -3.95 6.45
C SER A 24 -1.22 -2.57 6.42
N VAL A 25 -0.93 -2.09 5.21
CA VAL A 25 -0.41 -0.75 4.95
C VAL A 25 -1.25 -0.11 3.86
N VAL A 26 -1.75 1.10 4.14
CA VAL A 26 -2.50 1.91 3.17
C VAL A 26 -1.79 3.25 3.01
N LEU A 27 -1.44 3.57 1.76
CA LEU A 27 -0.81 4.82 1.39
C LEU A 27 -1.75 5.61 0.48
N ARG A 28 -1.93 6.90 0.76
CA ARG A 28 -2.65 7.83 -0.12
C ARG A 28 -1.65 8.62 -0.94
N PHE A 29 -1.94 8.77 -2.22
CA PHE A 29 -1.18 9.61 -3.16
C PHE A 29 -2.13 10.64 -3.78
N PRO A 30 -1.59 11.76 -4.32
CA PRO A 30 -2.43 12.75 -5.00
C PRO A 30 -3.08 12.20 -6.27
N ASP A 31 -2.43 11.25 -6.94
CA ASP A 31 -2.93 10.58 -8.14
C ASP A 31 -2.25 9.21 -8.36
N MET A 32 -2.82 8.44 -9.31
CA MET A 32 -2.30 7.13 -9.73
C MET A 32 -0.89 7.18 -10.32
N GLN A 33 -0.51 8.29 -10.97
CA GLN A 33 0.81 8.44 -11.57
C GLN A 33 1.90 8.54 -10.50
N SER A 34 1.63 9.32 -9.45
CA SER A 34 2.49 9.51 -8.29
C SER A 34 2.68 8.20 -7.53
N ALA A 35 1.60 7.42 -7.36
CA ALA A 35 1.68 6.10 -6.73
C ALA A 35 2.54 5.12 -7.56
N LYS A 36 2.38 5.10 -8.89
CA LYS A 36 3.21 4.29 -9.80
C LYS A 36 4.68 4.72 -9.79
N ALA A 37 4.94 6.03 -9.79
CA ALA A 37 6.29 6.56 -9.73
C ALA A 37 6.98 6.17 -8.41
N TRP A 38 6.27 6.27 -7.29
CA TRP A 38 6.76 5.80 -5.99
C TRP A 38 7.05 4.30 -5.99
N TYR A 39 6.09 3.47 -6.42
CA TYR A 39 6.26 2.01 -6.39
C TYR A 39 7.43 1.52 -7.25
N ASN A 40 7.73 2.22 -8.34
CA ASN A 40 8.85 1.90 -9.25
C ASN A 40 10.15 2.61 -8.88
N SER A 41 10.19 3.38 -7.79
CA SER A 41 11.39 4.10 -7.41
C SER A 41 12.49 3.17 -6.88
N PRO A 42 13.78 3.58 -6.95
CA PRO A 42 14.87 2.81 -6.35
C PRO A 42 14.67 2.57 -4.85
N GLU A 43 14.17 3.57 -4.14
CA GLU A 43 13.96 3.52 -2.69
C GLU A 43 12.86 2.50 -2.33
N CYS A 44 11.73 2.53 -3.03
CA CYS A 44 10.65 1.56 -2.80
C CYS A 44 11.05 0.14 -3.25
N SER A 45 11.84 0.03 -4.32
CA SER A 45 12.23 -1.28 -4.88
C SER A 45 13.07 -2.10 -3.91
N GLN A 46 13.97 -1.48 -3.15
CA GLN A 46 14.80 -2.18 -2.17
C GLN A 46 13.95 -2.81 -1.06
N VAL A 47 13.04 -2.03 -0.45
CA VAL A 47 12.15 -2.50 0.62
C VAL A 47 11.15 -3.53 0.09
N ARG A 48 10.62 -3.32 -1.12
CA ARG A 48 9.70 -4.27 -1.77
C ARG A 48 10.34 -5.64 -1.96
N ASN A 49 11.58 -5.70 -2.44
CA ASN A 49 12.24 -6.98 -2.69
C ASN A 49 12.44 -7.77 -1.41
N MET A 50 12.80 -7.10 -0.30
CA MET A 50 12.88 -7.77 1.01
C MET A 50 11.51 -8.31 1.43
N ARG A 51 10.45 -7.48 1.33
CA ARG A 51 9.09 -7.86 1.72
C ARG A 51 8.56 -9.06 0.93
N ILE A 52 8.73 -9.08 -0.39
CA ILE A 52 8.22 -10.18 -1.25
C ILE A 52 8.89 -11.51 -0.91
N ASN A 53 10.17 -11.49 -0.51
CA ASN A 53 10.87 -12.71 -0.10
C ASN A 53 10.52 -13.17 1.32
N ALA A 54 10.03 -12.28 2.18
CA ALA A 54 9.76 -12.57 3.59
C ALA A 54 8.27 -12.83 3.90
N THR A 55 7.35 -12.47 3.00
CA THR A 55 5.91 -12.46 3.28
C THR A 55 5.09 -12.98 2.10
N LEU A 56 3.97 -13.63 2.39
CA LEU A 56 2.93 -13.87 1.40
C LEU A 56 1.93 -12.71 1.44
N GLY A 57 1.79 -12.00 0.32
CA GLY A 57 0.87 -10.86 0.29
C GLY A 57 0.73 -10.25 -1.10
N ARG A 58 -0.15 -9.26 -1.19
CA ARG A 58 -0.40 -8.50 -2.41
C ARG A 58 -0.16 -7.02 -2.16
N ALA A 59 0.36 -6.33 -3.18
CA ALA A 59 0.36 -4.87 -3.25
C ALA A 59 -0.49 -4.48 -4.45
N VAL A 60 -1.46 -3.60 -4.25
CA VAL A 60 -2.39 -3.17 -5.29
C VAL A 60 -2.44 -1.64 -5.34
N LEU A 61 -2.66 -1.11 -6.54
CA LEU A 61 -3.00 0.29 -6.74
C LEU A 61 -4.48 0.36 -7.10
N VAL A 62 -5.21 1.20 -6.39
CA VAL A 62 -6.66 1.35 -6.54
C VAL A 62 -6.95 2.84 -6.72
N GLU A 63 -7.70 3.18 -7.75
CA GLU A 63 -8.15 4.56 -7.97
C GLU A 63 -9.16 4.92 -6.88
N GLY A 64 -9.00 6.11 -6.29
CA GLY A 64 -9.93 6.60 -5.28
C GLY A 64 -11.31 6.81 -5.89
N ALA A 65 -12.36 6.33 -5.22
CA ALA A 65 -13.71 6.61 -5.66
C ALA A 65 -14.04 8.09 -5.41
N ASN A 66 -14.54 8.78 -6.44
CA ASN A 66 -15.13 10.10 -6.28
C ASN A 66 -16.60 9.94 -5.88
N PHE A 67 -16.83 9.59 -4.63
CA PHE A 67 -18.16 9.72 -4.05
C PHE A 67 -18.34 11.21 -3.76
N GLY A 68 -19.06 11.92 -4.65
CA GLY A 68 -19.30 13.35 -4.51
C GLY A 68 -19.77 13.71 -3.10
N ALA A 69 -19.22 14.82 -2.58
CA ALA A 69 -19.74 15.46 -1.36
C ALA A 69 -21.12 16.08 -1.62
#